data_AF-B3SCT7-F1
#
_entry.id   AF-B3SCT7-F1
#
_cell.length_a   1.000
_cell.length_b   1.000
_cell.length_c   1.000
_cell.angle_alpha   90.00
_cell.angle_beta   90.00
_cell.angle_gamma   90.00
#
_symmetry.space_group_name_H-M   'P 1'
#
loop_
_entity.id
_entity.type
_entity.pdbx_description
1 polymer ?
#
loop_
_entity_poly.entity_id
_entity_poly.type
_entity_poly.pdbx_seq_one_letter_code
_entity_poly.pdbx_strand_id
1 'polypeptide(L)'
;MAMNNFEHTGTCWRNARLSVTVRTYGRSFFFGAGETVLAFIPIGNTDLIPGHPIELLDEVKALNITTFFGTCKDVGSLYLILQPGFDFKVNGAFFKVAIAFMFDGFIPIAKKAVIFQYTVLTGDIFTLEDHQVSLDIMNRCGNIMRTGNPNGLNTNDVVWPQFDSDTFRYCVFHFNPSIRHHLKSNNTQFWNRFKPALLDAV
;
A
#
# COMPACT_ATOMS: atom_id res chain seq x y z
N MET A 1 -21.05 31.17 27.50
CA MET A 1 -21.75 31.76 26.34
C MET A 1 -21.19 31.05 25.12
N ALA A 2 -21.95 30.07 24.63
CA ALA A 2 -21.56 29.16 23.56
C ALA A 2 -21.82 29.78 22.18
N MET A 3 -21.11 29.24 21.18
CA MET A 3 -21.44 29.15 19.75
C MET A 3 -21.76 30.45 18.98
N ASN A 4 -21.03 30.66 17.88
CA ASN A 4 -21.54 31.12 16.56
C ASN A 4 -20.43 31.79 15.72
N ASN A 5 -19.45 31.03 15.21
CA ASN A 5 -18.47 31.59 14.27
C ASN A 5 -17.97 30.61 13.19
N PHE A 6 -18.78 29.61 12.81
CA PHE A 6 -18.41 28.69 11.71
C PHE A 6 -19.12 28.93 10.38
N GLU A 7 -20.11 29.82 10.30
CA GLU A 7 -20.92 30.00 9.07
C GLU A 7 -20.31 30.94 8.02
N HIS A 8 -19.28 31.72 8.34
CA HIS A 8 -18.69 32.68 7.39
C HIS A 8 -17.51 32.17 6.54
N THR A 9 -17.07 30.92 6.71
CA THR A 9 -15.90 30.39 5.96
C THR A 9 -16.27 29.69 4.64
N GLY A 10 -17.53 29.31 4.43
CA GLY A 10 -17.95 28.51 3.26
C GLY A 10 -17.98 29.25 1.93
N THR A 11 -18.23 30.56 1.92
CA THR A 11 -18.31 31.39 0.69
C THR A 11 -16.94 31.83 0.17
N CYS A 12 -15.91 31.88 1.03
CA CYS A 12 -14.58 32.34 0.64
C CYS A 12 -13.85 31.34 -0.28
N TRP A 13 -14.08 30.03 -0.08
CA TRP A 13 -13.43 28.99 -0.88
C TRP A 13 -14.07 28.72 -2.24
N ARG A 14 -15.38 29.02 -2.40
CA ARG A 14 -16.09 28.80 -3.68
C ARG A 14 -15.57 29.66 -4.82
N ASN A 15 -14.97 30.81 -4.51
CA ASN A 15 -14.44 31.76 -5.50
C ASN A 15 -12.91 31.73 -5.61
N ALA A 16 -12.23 30.87 -4.83
CA ALA A 16 -10.79 30.74 -4.90
C ALA A 16 -10.38 29.96 -6.16
N ARG A 17 -9.39 30.49 -6.90
CA ARG A 17 -8.77 29.73 -7.99
C ARG A 17 -8.18 28.44 -7.42
N LEU A 18 -8.38 27.31 -8.12
CA LEU A 18 -7.91 25.98 -7.71
C LEU A 18 -6.44 25.97 -7.25
N SER A 19 -5.58 26.75 -7.92
CA SER A 19 -4.15 26.87 -7.60
C SER A 19 -3.81 27.65 -6.31
N VAL A 20 -4.75 28.43 -5.78
CA VAL A 20 -4.64 29.11 -4.48
C VAL A 20 -5.07 28.15 -3.38
N THR A 21 -6.18 27.44 -3.59
CA THR A 21 -6.66 26.40 -2.67
C THR A 21 -5.58 25.33 -2.46
N VAL A 22 -5.03 24.74 -3.53
CA VAL A 22 -3.99 23.70 -3.44
C VAL A 22 -2.73 24.18 -2.70
N ARG A 23 -2.32 25.44 -2.88
CA ARG A 23 -1.13 26.00 -2.21
C ARG A 23 -1.32 26.22 -0.72
N THR A 24 -2.51 26.65 -0.31
CA THR A 24 -2.80 26.91 1.11
C THR A 24 -2.88 25.62 1.91
N TYR A 25 -3.55 24.59 1.39
CA TYR A 25 -3.58 23.27 2.04
C TYR A 25 -2.21 22.61 2.10
N GLY A 26 -1.36 22.80 1.06
CA GLY A 26 0.02 22.33 1.09
C GLY A 26 0.81 22.91 2.27
N ARG A 27 0.64 24.20 2.61
CA ARG A 27 1.45 24.85 3.66
C ARG A 27 0.99 24.62 5.10
N SER A 28 -0.32 24.48 5.33
CA SER A 28 -0.87 24.37 6.69
C SER A 28 -0.58 23.03 7.39
N PHE A 29 -0.21 21.99 6.63
CA PHE A 29 -0.06 20.62 7.15
C PHE A 29 1.40 20.16 7.29
N PHE A 30 2.39 20.89 6.74
CA PHE A 30 3.81 20.54 6.90
C PHE A 30 4.40 20.88 8.29
N PHE A 31 3.66 21.54 9.19
CA PHE A 31 4.21 22.05 10.46
C PHE A 31 3.66 21.41 11.75
N GLY A 32 2.86 20.36 11.68
CA GLY A 32 2.34 19.68 12.86
C GLY A 32 2.54 18.17 12.82
N ALA A 33 3.59 17.70 13.48
CA ALA A 33 3.84 16.28 13.82
C ALA A 33 3.95 15.30 12.64
N GLY A 34 5.08 15.28 11.91
CA GLY A 34 5.75 14.10 11.31
C GLY A 34 4.96 13.02 10.53
N GLU A 35 3.66 13.17 10.34
CA GLU A 35 2.74 12.15 9.85
C GLU A 35 2.25 12.56 8.46
N THR A 36 2.29 11.62 7.53
CA THR A 36 1.80 11.85 6.17
C THR A 36 0.27 11.83 6.17
N VAL A 37 -0.36 12.96 6.51
CA VAL A 37 -1.82 13.09 6.48
C VAL A 37 -2.26 13.74 5.17
N LEU A 38 -3.18 13.11 4.45
CA LEU A 38 -3.79 13.69 3.25
C LEU A 38 -4.75 14.81 3.66
N ALA A 39 -4.69 15.95 2.95
CA ALA A 39 -5.48 17.14 3.27
C ALA A 39 -6.99 16.94 3.15
N PHE A 40 -7.44 15.99 2.30
CA PHE A 40 -8.84 15.66 2.11
C PHE A 40 -9.00 14.15 2.12
N ILE A 41 -9.75 13.64 3.09
CA ILE A 41 -10.08 12.23 3.23
C ILE A 41 -11.59 12.07 3.43
N PRO A 42 -12.19 10.94 3.01
CA PRO A 42 -13.56 10.61 3.38
C PRO A 42 -13.72 10.62 4.91
N ILE A 43 -14.84 11.15 5.38
CA ILE A 43 -15.19 11.18 6.80
C ILE A 43 -16.31 10.16 7.02
N GLY A 44 -16.18 9.32 8.06
CA GLY A 44 -17.25 8.40 8.47
C GLY A 44 -18.48 9.16 8.98
N ASN A 45 -19.58 8.43 9.21
CA ASN A 45 -20.86 8.97 9.69
C ASN A 45 -21.48 10.01 8.73
N THR A 46 -21.37 9.74 7.43
CA THR A 46 -22.02 10.52 6.37
C THR A 46 -23.06 9.66 5.67
N ASP A 47 -23.93 10.27 4.86
CA ASP A 47 -24.89 9.51 4.03
C ASP A 47 -24.21 8.49 3.10
N LEU A 48 -22.94 8.72 2.75
CA LEU A 48 -22.14 7.82 1.92
C LEU A 48 -21.50 6.68 2.72
N ILE A 49 -21.05 6.94 3.95
CA ILE A 49 -20.40 5.97 4.83
C ILE A 49 -21.10 6.07 6.19
N PRO A 50 -22.11 5.22 6.45
CA PRO A 50 -23.07 5.45 7.54
C PRO A 50 -22.53 5.19 8.95
N GLY A 51 -21.31 4.66 9.07
CA GLY A 51 -20.68 4.31 10.35
C GLY A 51 -19.15 4.37 10.27
N HIS A 52 -18.49 4.01 11.36
CA HIS A 52 -17.04 3.85 11.35
C HIS A 52 -16.65 2.60 10.52
N PRO A 53 -15.61 2.65 9.65
CA PRO A 53 -15.28 1.51 8.78
C PRO A 53 -15.05 0.18 9.50
N ILE A 54 -14.51 0.21 10.74
CA ILE A 54 -14.31 -1.01 11.54
C ILE A 54 -15.64 -1.61 12.01
N GLU A 55 -16.56 -0.77 12.48
CA GLU A 55 -17.91 -1.21 12.88
C GLU A 55 -18.66 -1.76 11.67
N LEU A 56 -18.54 -1.09 10.53
CA LEU A 56 -19.12 -1.59 9.28
C LEU A 56 -18.52 -2.94 8.88
N LEU A 57 -17.21 -3.17 9.05
CA LEU A 57 -16.63 -4.49 8.76
C LEU A 57 -17.20 -5.60 9.65
N ASP A 58 -17.51 -5.29 10.91
CA ASP A 58 -18.07 -6.24 11.87
C ASP A 58 -19.59 -6.44 11.67
N GLU A 59 -20.31 -5.40 11.26
CA GLU A 59 -21.77 -5.40 11.04
C GLU A 59 -22.17 -5.88 9.64
N VAL A 60 -21.29 -5.75 8.65
CA VAL A 60 -21.61 -6.05 7.27
C VAL A 60 -21.89 -7.55 7.13
N LYS A 61 -23.17 -7.85 6.84
CA LYS A 61 -23.55 -8.98 6.00
C LYS A 61 -22.69 -8.90 4.75
N ALA A 62 -21.64 -9.71 4.69
CA ALA A 62 -20.70 -9.77 3.58
C ALA A 62 -21.48 -9.62 2.27
N LEU A 63 -21.28 -8.49 1.58
CA LEU A 63 -21.78 -8.34 0.22
C LEU A 63 -21.27 -9.57 -0.52
N ASN A 64 -22.18 -10.37 -1.09
CA ASN A 64 -21.84 -11.60 -1.81
C ASN A 64 -21.22 -11.24 -3.17
N ILE A 65 -20.09 -10.56 -3.11
CA ILE A 65 -19.32 -10.06 -4.24
C ILE A 65 -17.94 -10.69 -4.16
N THR A 66 -17.42 -11.12 -5.31
CA THR A 66 -16.04 -11.56 -5.40
C THR A 66 -15.14 -10.33 -5.40
N THR A 67 -14.22 -10.28 -4.45
CA THR A 67 -13.21 -9.22 -4.35
C THR A 67 -11.83 -9.81 -4.47
N PHE A 68 -10.91 -9.09 -5.13
CA PHE A 68 -9.49 -9.37 -5.05
C PHE A 68 -8.76 -8.10 -4.64
N PHE A 69 -7.73 -8.26 -3.84
CA PHE A 69 -6.86 -7.18 -3.37
C PHE A 69 -5.45 -7.72 -3.21
N GLY A 70 -4.47 -6.82 -3.19
CA GLY A 70 -3.06 -7.18 -3.09
C GLY A 70 -2.23 -6.04 -2.55
N THR A 71 -0.94 -6.30 -2.36
CA THR A 71 0.04 -5.31 -1.93
C THR A 71 1.32 -5.49 -2.72
N CYS A 72 2.14 -4.44 -2.81
CA CYS A 72 3.50 -4.57 -3.29
C CYS A 72 4.46 -4.78 -2.12
N LYS A 73 5.67 -5.26 -2.43
CA LYS A 73 6.69 -5.51 -1.41
C LYS A 73 7.03 -4.24 -0.61
N ASP A 74 7.11 -3.10 -1.30
CA ASP A 74 7.70 -1.84 -0.84
C ASP A 74 6.72 -0.64 -0.96
N VAL A 75 5.54 -0.71 -0.34
CA VAL A 75 4.52 0.38 -0.36
C VAL A 75 5.02 1.70 0.25
N GLY A 76 5.91 1.61 1.24
CA GLY A 76 6.41 2.76 2.03
C GLY A 76 7.47 3.60 1.33
N SER A 77 8.13 3.09 0.29
CA SER A 77 9.29 3.76 -0.32
C SER A 77 8.95 5.12 -0.91
N LEU A 78 7.76 5.27 -1.50
CA LEU A 78 7.29 6.56 -2.01
C LEU A 78 7.14 7.60 -0.90
N TYR A 79 6.67 7.19 0.27
CA TYR A 79 6.48 8.09 1.41
C TYR A 79 7.81 8.56 1.98
N LEU A 80 8.83 7.68 2.01
CA LEU A 80 10.16 8.05 2.46
C LEU A 80 10.82 9.09 1.55
N ILE A 81 10.59 9.01 0.23
CA ILE A 81 11.10 10.00 -0.74
C ILE A 81 10.55 11.40 -0.47
N LEU A 82 9.32 11.51 0.06
CA LEU A 82 8.71 12.80 0.36
C LEU A 82 9.17 13.40 1.70
N GLN A 83 9.95 12.67 2.51
CA GLN A 83 10.43 13.15 3.79
C GLN A 83 11.68 14.04 3.64
N PRO A 84 11.77 15.17 4.36
CA PRO A 84 12.96 16.01 4.36
C PRO A 84 14.21 15.22 4.81
N GLY A 85 15.30 15.34 4.04
CA GLY A 85 16.57 14.65 4.33
C GLY A 85 16.72 13.27 3.67
N PHE A 86 15.70 12.78 2.96
CA PHE A 86 15.81 11.60 2.11
C PHE A 86 16.23 12.01 0.69
N ASP A 87 17.53 12.03 0.40
CA ASP A 87 18.08 12.33 -0.93
C ASP A 87 18.31 11.03 -1.73
N PHE A 88 17.76 10.94 -2.94
CA PHE A 88 17.95 9.83 -3.88
C PHE A 88 19.38 9.79 -4.45
N LYS A 89 20.21 10.80 -4.18
CA LYS A 89 21.65 10.79 -4.48
C LYS A 89 22.44 9.89 -3.53
N VAL A 90 21.88 8.74 -3.19
CA VAL A 90 22.72 7.64 -2.74
C VAL A 90 23.53 7.20 -3.97
N ASN A 91 24.75 7.71 -4.09
CA ASN A 91 25.74 7.16 -5.03
C ASN A 91 25.76 5.63 -4.81
N GLY A 92 25.76 4.84 -5.89
CA GLY A 92 25.81 3.38 -5.81
C GLY A 92 26.93 2.85 -4.91
N ALA A 93 28.01 3.61 -4.71
CA ALA A 93 29.03 3.33 -3.70
C ALA A 93 28.50 3.42 -2.26
N PHE A 94 27.80 4.51 -1.90
CA PHE A 94 27.18 4.67 -0.58
C PHE A 94 26.06 3.65 -0.37
N PHE A 95 25.27 3.34 -1.41
CA PHE A 95 24.24 2.30 -1.33
C PHE A 95 24.84 0.95 -0.98
N LYS A 96 25.89 0.53 -1.69
CA LYS A 96 26.58 -0.74 -1.45
C LYS A 96 27.21 -0.81 -0.06
N VAL A 97 27.78 0.30 0.43
CA VAL A 97 28.33 0.39 1.79
C VAL A 97 27.21 0.30 2.84
N ALA A 98 26.09 0.99 2.64
CA ALA A 98 24.94 0.93 3.52
C ALA A 98 24.31 -0.47 3.56
N ILE A 99 24.19 -1.16 2.41
CA ILE A 99 23.73 -2.55 2.37
C ILE A 99 24.73 -3.50 3.04
N ALA A 100 26.03 -3.30 2.84
CA ALA A 100 27.04 -4.11 3.51
C ALA A 100 26.97 -3.95 5.04
N PHE A 101 26.72 -2.73 5.53
CA PHE A 101 26.56 -2.42 6.95
C PHE A 101 25.24 -2.95 7.52
N MET A 102 24.10 -2.61 6.93
CA MET A 102 22.77 -2.97 7.45
C MET A 102 22.50 -4.47 7.39
N PHE A 103 23.10 -5.18 6.44
CA PHE A 103 22.88 -6.59 6.22
C PHE A 103 24.14 -7.43 6.48
N ASP A 104 25.05 -6.99 7.35
CA ASP A 104 26.37 -7.62 7.51
C ASP A 104 26.30 -9.14 7.74
N GLY A 105 25.34 -9.62 8.52
CA GLY A 105 25.10 -11.04 8.78
C GLY A 105 24.41 -11.85 7.67
N PHE A 106 24.05 -11.22 6.55
CA PHE A 106 23.37 -11.90 5.44
C PHE A 106 24.38 -12.52 4.47
N ILE A 107 24.00 -13.66 3.90
CA ILE A 107 24.81 -14.32 2.87
C ILE A 107 24.98 -13.42 1.63
N PRO A 108 26.13 -13.48 0.94
CA PRO A 108 26.45 -12.57 -0.16
C PRO A 108 25.40 -12.51 -1.28
N ILE A 109 24.71 -13.62 -1.55
CA ILE A 109 23.66 -13.68 -2.56
C ILE A 109 22.40 -12.88 -2.16
N ALA A 110 22.07 -12.84 -0.86
CA ALA A 110 20.97 -12.04 -0.36
C ALA A 110 21.29 -10.53 -0.42
N LYS A 111 22.53 -10.15 -0.10
CA LYS A 111 23.01 -8.76 -0.28
C LYS A 111 22.92 -8.32 -1.74
N LYS A 112 23.31 -9.18 -2.69
CA LYS A 112 23.18 -8.93 -4.14
C LYS A 112 21.73 -8.81 -4.60
N ALA A 113 20.82 -9.62 -4.05
CA ALA A 113 19.39 -9.54 -4.35
C ALA A 113 18.77 -8.22 -3.87
N VAL A 114 19.17 -7.73 -2.69
CA VAL A 114 18.78 -6.41 -2.20
C VAL A 114 19.31 -5.30 -3.12
N ILE A 115 20.57 -5.39 -3.55
CA ILE A 115 21.12 -4.39 -4.48
C ILE A 115 20.32 -4.38 -5.80
N PHE A 116 20.09 -5.55 -6.40
CA PHE A 116 19.31 -5.70 -7.62
C PHE A 116 17.89 -5.13 -7.50
N GLN A 117 17.23 -5.36 -6.36
CA GLN A 117 15.87 -4.88 -6.10
C GLN A 117 15.72 -3.36 -6.15
N TYR A 118 16.76 -2.61 -5.78
CA TYR A 118 16.67 -1.16 -5.57
C TYR A 118 17.51 -0.33 -6.57
N THR A 119 18.31 -0.95 -7.45
CA THR A 119 19.12 -0.23 -8.45
C THR A 119 18.56 -0.27 -9.88
N VAL A 120 17.42 -0.90 -10.14
CA VAL A 120 16.78 -0.88 -11.47
C VAL A 120 15.87 0.36 -11.57
N LEU A 121 16.48 1.53 -11.75
CA LEU A 121 15.81 2.76 -12.17
C LEU A 121 16.66 3.56 -13.18
N THR A 122 17.35 2.85 -14.07
CA THR A 122 18.05 3.47 -15.20
C THR A 122 17.92 2.60 -16.45
N GLY A 123 17.02 2.97 -17.35
CA GLY A 123 16.96 2.47 -18.73
C GLY A 123 15.79 1.53 -19.01
N ASP A 124 14.79 2.03 -19.72
CA ASP A 124 13.59 1.32 -20.18
C ASP A 124 13.93 0.07 -21.02
N ILE A 125 14.07 -1.09 -20.37
CA ILE A 125 13.97 -2.38 -21.06
C ILE A 125 13.20 -3.33 -20.14
N PHE A 126 11.88 -3.39 -20.33
CA PHE A 126 11.09 -4.48 -19.77
C PHE A 126 11.60 -5.80 -20.35
N THR A 127 11.90 -6.75 -19.47
CA THR A 127 12.38 -8.06 -19.88
C THR A 127 11.23 -8.90 -20.45
N LEU A 128 11.56 -10.00 -21.14
CA LEU A 128 10.52 -10.93 -21.61
C LEU A 128 9.74 -11.52 -20.42
N GLU A 129 10.43 -11.71 -19.31
CA GLU A 129 9.91 -12.15 -18.03
C GLU A 129 8.89 -11.15 -17.47
N ASP A 130 9.18 -9.85 -17.51
CA ASP A 130 8.23 -8.80 -17.09
C ASP A 130 6.97 -8.80 -17.96
N HIS A 131 7.15 -8.99 -19.28
CA HIS A 131 6.02 -9.09 -20.20
C HIS A 131 5.14 -10.32 -19.90
N GLN A 132 5.74 -11.46 -19.57
CA GLN A 132 5.01 -12.67 -19.17
C GLN A 132 4.24 -12.46 -17.86
N VAL A 133 4.86 -11.86 -16.85
CA VAL A 133 4.20 -11.52 -15.57
C VAL A 133 3.03 -10.57 -15.80
N SER A 134 3.21 -9.55 -16.66
CA SER A 134 2.15 -8.60 -17.01
C SER A 134 0.96 -9.30 -17.69
N LEU A 135 1.21 -10.18 -18.65
CA LEU A 135 0.17 -10.98 -19.31
C LEU A 135 -0.57 -11.89 -18.32
N ASP A 136 0.15 -12.54 -17.41
CA ASP A 136 -0.47 -13.40 -16.37
C ASP A 136 -1.40 -12.58 -15.46
N ILE A 137 -0.95 -11.42 -14.97
CA ILE A 137 -1.76 -10.52 -14.15
C ILE A 137 -3.00 -10.07 -14.92
N MET A 138 -2.85 -9.59 -16.15
CA MET A 138 -3.98 -9.12 -16.97
C MET A 138 -5.00 -10.23 -17.25
N ASN A 139 -4.53 -11.44 -17.57
CA ASN A 139 -5.40 -12.59 -17.81
C ASN A 139 -6.17 -12.98 -16.55
N ARG A 140 -5.52 -13.03 -15.39
CA ARG A 140 -6.17 -13.36 -14.11
C ARG A 140 -7.18 -12.29 -13.70
N CYS A 141 -6.84 -11.02 -13.84
CA CYS A 141 -7.79 -9.92 -13.63
C CYS A 141 -8.99 -10.05 -14.57
N GLY A 142 -8.76 -10.32 -15.85
CA GLY A 142 -9.83 -10.54 -16.83
C GLY A 142 -10.72 -11.74 -16.49
N ASN A 143 -10.15 -12.82 -15.95
CA ASN A 143 -10.91 -13.98 -15.50
C ASN A 143 -11.74 -13.67 -14.25
N ILE A 144 -11.18 -13.00 -13.24
CA ILE A 144 -11.93 -12.55 -12.06
C ILE A 144 -13.13 -11.71 -12.49
N MET A 145 -12.93 -10.75 -13.38
CA MET A 145 -14.02 -9.88 -13.85
C MET A 145 -15.11 -10.64 -14.60
N ARG A 146 -14.77 -11.74 -15.29
CA ARG A 146 -15.72 -12.52 -16.10
C ARG A 146 -16.45 -13.60 -15.29
N THR A 147 -15.74 -14.30 -14.41
CA THR A 147 -16.23 -15.53 -13.76
C THR A 147 -16.10 -15.51 -12.25
N GLY A 148 -15.46 -14.51 -11.66
CA GLY A 148 -15.08 -14.49 -10.25
C GLY A 148 -13.92 -15.43 -9.89
N ASN A 149 -13.35 -16.16 -10.86
CA ASN A 149 -12.25 -17.07 -10.62
C ASN A 149 -11.00 -16.59 -11.39
N PRO A 150 -9.86 -16.30 -10.73
CA PRO A 150 -8.64 -15.89 -11.44
C PRO A 150 -8.04 -16.98 -12.32
N ASN A 151 -8.31 -18.24 -12.01
CA ASN A 151 -7.70 -19.37 -12.71
C ASN A 151 -8.40 -19.59 -14.05
N GLY A 152 -7.62 -19.70 -15.12
CA GLY A 152 -8.11 -20.05 -16.45
C GLY A 152 -8.47 -21.53 -16.55
N LEU A 153 -8.91 -21.96 -17.74
CA LEU A 153 -9.19 -23.37 -18.03
C LEU A 153 -7.91 -24.23 -18.15
N ASN A 154 -6.75 -23.58 -18.22
CA ASN A 154 -5.46 -24.26 -18.36
C ASN A 154 -4.91 -24.60 -16.96
N THR A 155 -4.74 -25.89 -16.69
CA THR A 155 -4.44 -26.45 -15.36
C THR A 155 -2.94 -26.57 -15.05
N ASN A 156 -2.07 -26.21 -15.98
CA ASN A 156 -0.61 -26.36 -15.84
C ASN A 156 0.07 -25.20 -15.10
N ASP A 157 -0.66 -24.11 -14.83
CA ASP A 157 -0.13 -22.93 -14.15
C ASP A 157 -0.33 -23.01 -12.63
N VAL A 158 0.43 -22.20 -11.88
CA VAL A 158 0.22 -22.03 -10.44
C VAL A 158 -1.22 -21.58 -10.18
N VAL A 159 -1.95 -22.42 -9.44
CA VAL A 159 -3.33 -22.16 -9.05
C VAL A 159 -3.35 -21.09 -7.98
N TRP A 160 -4.00 -19.96 -8.25
CA TRP A 160 -4.28 -18.94 -7.25
C TRP A 160 -5.38 -19.45 -6.31
N PRO A 161 -5.08 -19.74 -5.04
CA PRO A 161 -6.07 -20.25 -4.10
C PRO A 161 -7.05 -19.15 -3.69
N GLN A 162 -8.29 -19.52 -3.43
CA GLN A 162 -9.21 -18.66 -2.71
C GLN A 162 -8.64 -18.38 -1.32
N PHE A 163 -8.71 -17.12 -0.88
CA PHE A 163 -8.28 -16.75 0.45
C PHE A 163 -9.26 -17.32 1.47
N ASP A 164 -8.72 -17.97 2.50
CA ASP A 164 -9.46 -18.57 3.59
C ASP A 164 -8.77 -18.26 4.93
N SER A 165 -9.57 -18.21 6.01
CA SER A 165 -9.12 -17.85 7.35
C SER A 165 -8.33 -18.96 8.04
N ASP A 166 -8.23 -20.15 7.44
CA ASP A 166 -7.59 -21.31 8.06
C ASP A 166 -6.14 -21.42 7.58
N THR A 167 -5.91 -21.21 6.28
CA THR A 167 -4.62 -21.38 5.62
C THR A 167 -3.94 -20.06 5.26
N PHE A 168 -4.70 -18.96 5.19
CA PHE A 168 -4.20 -17.62 4.85
C PHE A 168 -3.34 -17.58 3.58
N ARG A 169 -3.68 -18.40 2.58
CA ARG A 169 -2.89 -18.54 1.35
C ARG A 169 -3.10 -17.35 0.42
N TYR A 170 -2.02 -16.96 -0.25
CA TYR A 170 -2.02 -15.91 -1.27
C TYR A 170 -1.03 -16.21 -2.38
N CYS A 171 -1.28 -15.65 -3.56
CA CYS A 171 -0.40 -15.77 -4.72
C CYS A 171 0.65 -14.65 -4.72
N VAL A 172 1.90 -14.99 -5.05
CA VAL A 172 2.98 -14.04 -5.29
C VAL A 172 3.18 -13.91 -6.79
N PHE A 173 2.89 -12.71 -7.31
CA PHE A 173 3.19 -12.34 -8.68
C PHE A 173 4.68 -12.04 -8.84
N HIS A 174 5.35 -12.90 -9.59
CA HIS A 174 6.75 -12.79 -9.96
C HIS A 174 6.99 -13.66 -11.19
N PHE A 175 8.16 -13.53 -11.84
CA PHE A 175 8.52 -14.39 -12.98
C PHE A 175 8.41 -15.89 -12.63
N ASN A 176 8.73 -16.24 -11.38
CA ASN A 176 8.44 -17.56 -10.82
C ASN A 176 7.31 -17.44 -9.79
N PRO A 177 6.03 -17.60 -10.19
CA PRO A 177 4.90 -17.45 -9.29
C PRO A 177 4.94 -18.51 -8.19
N SER A 178 4.50 -18.14 -6.99
CA SER A 178 4.48 -19.05 -5.84
C SER A 178 3.31 -18.78 -4.91
N ILE A 179 2.88 -19.81 -4.20
CA ILE A 179 1.87 -19.68 -3.14
C ILE A 179 2.58 -19.55 -1.81
N ARG A 180 2.19 -18.54 -1.04
CA ARG A 180 2.66 -18.30 0.32
C ARG A 180 1.47 -18.20 1.26
N HIS A 181 1.75 -18.14 2.54
CA HIS A 181 0.73 -18.06 3.59
C HIS A 181 1.10 -16.95 4.58
N HIS A 182 0.11 -16.46 5.34
CA HIS A 182 0.33 -15.57 6.48
C HIS A 182 1.12 -14.30 6.12
N LEU A 183 0.62 -13.53 5.15
CA LEU A 183 1.28 -12.31 4.66
C LEU A 183 1.65 -11.37 5.81
N LYS A 184 2.97 -11.22 6.05
CA LYS A 184 3.55 -10.34 7.08
C LYS A 184 2.90 -10.50 8.46
N SER A 185 2.46 -11.72 8.82
CA SER A 185 1.63 -11.98 10.02
C SER A 185 2.15 -11.36 11.31
N ASN A 186 3.46 -11.46 11.58
CA ASN A 186 4.07 -10.87 12.78
C ASN A 186 3.91 -9.34 12.81
N ASN A 187 4.19 -8.67 11.69
CA ASN A 187 4.01 -7.23 11.58
C ASN A 187 2.53 -6.85 11.67
N THR A 188 1.65 -7.57 10.98
CA THR A 188 0.20 -7.32 11.00
C THR A 188 -0.37 -7.50 12.41
N GLN A 189 0.06 -8.51 13.16
CA GLN A 189 -0.35 -8.71 14.55
C GLN A 189 0.14 -7.57 15.45
N PHE A 190 1.38 -7.14 15.29
CA PHE A 190 1.92 -6.01 16.04
C PHE A 190 1.10 -4.74 15.80
N TRP A 191 0.85 -4.38 14.53
CA TRP A 191 0.15 -3.15 14.17
C TRP A 191 -1.34 -3.19 14.48
N ASN A 192 -2.01 -4.33 14.29
CA ASN A 192 -3.47 -4.43 14.43
C ASN A 192 -3.94 -4.81 15.83
N ARG A 193 -3.09 -5.44 16.66
CA ARG A 193 -3.47 -5.88 18.01
C ARG A 193 -2.62 -5.25 19.10
N PHE A 194 -1.30 -5.34 18.98
CA PHE A 194 -0.40 -4.93 20.05
C PHE A 194 -0.35 -3.39 20.22
N LYS A 195 -0.11 -2.65 19.14
CA LYS A 195 0.01 -1.19 19.21
C LYS A 195 -1.28 -0.50 19.71
N PRO A 196 -2.49 -0.83 19.21
CA PRO A 196 -3.72 -0.23 19.74
C PRO A 196 -3.91 -0.51 21.23
N ALA A 197 -3.74 -1.76 21.66
CA ALA A 197 -3.86 -2.13 23.08
C ALA A 197 -2.85 -1.40 23.98
N LEU A 198 -1.65 -1.10 23.48
CA LEU A 198 -0.67 -0.28 24.19
C LEU A 198 -1.13 1.18 24.35
N LEU A 199 -1.77 1.75 23.32
CA LEU A 199 -2.27 3.12 23.35
C LEU A 199 -3.50 3.28 24.25
N ASP A 200 -4.33 2.24 24.35
CA ASP A 200 -5.51 2.25 25.24
C ASP A 200 -5.15 2.06 26.72
N ALA A 201 -3.96 1.52 27.00
CA ALA A 201 -3.49 1.24 28.36
C ALA A 201 -2.74 2.41 29.03
N VAL A 202 -2.45 3.50 28.29
CA VAL A 202 -1.72 4.69 28.75
C VAL A 202 -2.68 5.88 28.82
#